data_AF-A0A2V9IID5-F1
#
_entry.id   AF-A0A2V9IID5-F1
#
_cell.length_a   1.000
_cell.length_b   1.000
_cell.length_c   1.000
_cell.angle_alpha   90.00
_cell.angle_beta   90.00
_cell.angle_gamma   90.00
#
_symmetry.space_group_name_H-M   'P 1'
#
loop_
_entity.id
_entity.type
_entity.pdbx_description
1 polymer ?
#
loop_
_entity_poly.entity_id
_entity_poly.type
_entity_poly.pdbx_seq_one_letter_code
_entity_poly.pdbx_strand_id
1 'polypeptide(L)'
;MARILKEARQQGGVTTWAHFCNLPGAESPIDIALGLVDAIELICYDDPTQLPSHWGPWENSGMSQAEFTVMRSLDLYYQYLNSGFRVPITAGTDKMGENIPVGSNRLYARSVGEPDYEGWLAGLKAGTGFVTNGPMLTFEVEGHTSGEVVQFTGRSKVRARATARSILPFGSLEIVVNGEMAAIKHIPNQTRPAPDGLYTLELEGMFDLDRSSWLAARVAEDPASKGRILPRGLTVFAHTNPIYFLRSGTKVRELSSIRYLQKYLKGTTHWLNTGARFATTAEKEEALRQAEQARRLYAGLEK
;
A
#
# COMPACT_ATOMS: atom_id res chain seq x y z
N MET A 1 -19.02 -4.63 6.79
CA MET A 1 -18.63 -3.40 6.08
C MET A 1 -19.33 -3.15 4.73
N ALA A 2 -19.49 -4.15 3.86
CA ALA A 2 -19.84 -3.96 2.46
C ALA A 2 -21.11 -3.13 2.12
N ARG A 3 -22.15 -3.14 2.97
CA ARG A 3 -23.36 -2.33 2.72
C ARG A 3 -23.02 -0.84 2.64
N ILE A 4 -22.29 -0.35 3.64
CA ILE A 4 -21.88 1.06 3.74
C ILE A 4 -20.94 1.42 2.58
N LEU A 5 -20.01 0.53 2.24
CA LEU A 5 -19.09 0.73 1.11
C LEU A 5 -19.84 0.85 -0.23
N LYS A 6 -20.86 0.01 -0.44
CA LYS A 6 -21.73 0.07 -1.64
C LYS A 6 -22.57 1.33 -1.67
N GLU A 7 -23.15 1.74 -0.54
CA GLU A 7 -23.93 2.98 -0.41
C GLU A 7 -23.08 4.23 -0.69
N ALA A 8 -21.84 4.27 -0.19
CA ALA A 8 -20.90 5.35 -0.48
C ALA A 8 -20.59 5.45 -1.98
N ARG A 9 -20.34 4.31 -2.65
CA ARG A 9 -20.08 4.27 -4.09
C ARG A 9 -21.28 4.67 -4.94
N GLN A 10 -22.50 4.30 -4.52
CA GLN A 10 -23.73 4.73 -5.20
C GLN A 10 -23.91 6.25 -5.18
N GLN A 11 -23.30 6.93 -4.20
CA GLN A 11 -23.29 8.39 -4.10
C GLN A 11 -22.09 9.04 -4.83
N GLY A 12 -21.32 8.26 -5.62
CA GLY A 12 -20.11 8.75 -6.30
C GLY A 12 -18.87 8.83 -5.40
N GLY A 13 -18.98 8.41 -4.14
CA GLY A 13 -17.88 8.43 -3.18
C GLY A 13 -16.78 7.42 -3.49
N VAL A 14 -15.61 7.66 -2.91
CA VAL A 14 -14.45 6.75 -2.90
C VAL A 14 -14.36 6.08 -1.54
N THR A 15 -14.13 4.77 -1.52
CA THR A 15 -13.97 3.99 -0.29
C THR A 15 -12.50 3.71 -0.02
N THR A 16 -11.97 4.22 1.10
CA THR A 16 -10.58 4.01 1.49
C THR A 16 -10.48 3.18 2.76
N TRP A 17 -9.56 2.22 2.80
CA TRP A 17 -9.24 1.49 4.02
C TRP A 17 -8.38 2.37 4.94
N ALA A 18 -9.00 2.98 5.95
CA ALA A 18 -8.28 3.80 6.93
C ALA A 18 -7.32 2.94 7.77
N HIS A 19 -6.21 3.56 8.20
CA HIS A 19 -5.19 3.01 9.08
C HIS A 19 -4.93 1.53 8.80
N PHE A 20 -4.54 1.21 7.56
CA PHE A 20 -4.29 -0.15 7.07
C PHE A 20 -3.22 -0.88 7.91
N CYS A 21 -2.40 -0.09 8.60
CA CYS A 21 -1.44 -0.51 9.59
C CYS A 21 -2.01 -1.15 10.85
N ASN A 22 -3.29 -0.93 11.18
CA ASN A 22 -3.86 -1.38 12.43
C ASN A 22 -4.45 -2.78 12.29
N LEU A 23 -3.93 -3.74 13.08
CA LEU A 23 -4.57 -5.03 13.27
C LEU A 23 -5.68 -4.95 14.35
N PRO A 24 -6.74 -5.76 14.23
CA PRO A 24 -7.03 -6.60 13.07
C PRO A 24 -7.71 -5.74 12.00
N GLY A 25 -7.04 -5.48 10.89
CA GLY A 25 -7.64 -5.03 9.64
C GLY A 25 -8.49 -6.16 9.02
N ALA A 26 -9.33 -6.78 9.85
CA ALA A 26 -9.82 -8.15 9.75
C ALA A 26 -10.47 -8.41 8.40
N GLU A 27 -11.21 -7.45 7.87
CA GLU A 27 -11.99 -7.63 6.65
C GLU A 27 -11.22 -7.24 5.37
N SER A 28 -9.98 -6.74 5.44
CA SER A 28 -9.22 -6.35 4.24
C SER A 28 -9.06 -7.47 3.20
N PRO A 29 -8.81 -8.76 3.56
CA PRO A 29 -8.75 -9.82 2.56
C PRO A 29 -10.11 -10.09 1.90
N ILE A 30 -11.22 -9.66 2.51
CA ILE A 30 -12.56 -9.73 1.91
C ILE A 30 -12.79 -8.50 1.02
N ASP A 31 -12.64 -7.31 1.59
CA ASP A 31 -13.03 -6.06 0.93
C ASP A 31 -12.17 -5.76 -0.29
N ILE A 32 -10.87 -6.04 -0.25
CA ILE A 32 -9.99 -5.89 -1.42
C ILE A 32 -10.29 -6.96 -2.47
N ALA A 33 -10.53 -8.21 -2.06
CA ALA A 33 -10.84 -9.30 -2.99
C ALA A 33 -12.13 -9.02 -3.77
N LEU A 34 -13.17 -8.56 -3.07
CA LEU A 34 -14.46 -8.20 -3.66
C LEU A 34 -14.45 -6.83 -4.34
N GLY A 35 -13.30 -6.14 -4.33
CA GLY A 35 -13.12 -4.83 -4.93
C GLY A 35 -14.04 -3.78 -4.33
N LEU A 36 -14.33 -3.84 -3.02
CA LEU A 36 -15.19 -2.92 -2.27
C LEU A 36 -14.44 -1.67 -1.78
N VAL A 37 -13.11 -1.72 -1.79
CA VAL A 37 -12.21 -0.64 -1.41
C VAL A 37 -11.50 -0.13 -2.66
N ASP A 38 -11.49 1.19 -2.83
CA ASP A 38 -10.84 1.88 -3.94
C ASP A 38 -9.37 2.19 -3.65
N ALA A 39 -8.98 2.34 -2.39
CA ALA A 39 -7.59 2.58 -2.00
C ALA A 39 -7.31 2.20 -0.53
N ILE A 40 -6.04 2.04 -0.16
CA ILE A 40 -5.63 1.81 1.24
C ILE A 40 -4.88 3.00 1.80
N GLU A 41 -5.06 3.31 3.08
CA GLU A 41 -4.28 4.35 3.77
C GLU A 41 -2.98 3.74 4.31
N LEU A 42 -1.90 3.95 3.56
CA LEU A 42 -0.60 3.35 3.86
C LEU A 42 0.16 4.14 4.94
N ILE A 43 0.12 5.48 4.88
CA ILE A 43 0.71 6.34 5.91
C ILE A 43 -0.43 6.97 6.71
N CYS A 44 -0.50 6.66 8.00
CA CYS A 44 -1.54 7.16 8.89
C CYS A 44 -0.98 7.46 10.29
N TYR A 45 -1.59 6.88 11.32
CA TYR A 45 -1.17 6.97 12.70
C TYR A 45 0.12 6.19 12.95
N ASP A 46 0.22 4.96 12.43
CA ASP A 46 1.42 4.13 12.53
C ASP A 46 2.35 4.32 11.32
N ASP A 47 3.60 3.95 11.56
CA ASP A 47 4.63 3.88 10.55
C ASP A 47 4.46 2.62 9.68
N PRO A 48 4.35 2.75 8.34
CA PRO A 48 4.15 1.60 7.44
C PRO A 48 5.32 0.61 7.42
N THR A 49 6.49 1.02 7.93
CA THR A 49 7.72 0.22 8.00
C THR A 49 7.91 -0.47 9.36
N GLN A 50 6.99 -0.23 10.31
CA GLN A 50 6.98 -0.87 11.61
C GLN A 50 5.89 -1.94 11.66
N LEU A 51 6.00 -2.83 12.64
CA LEU A 51 4.88 -3.70 12.97
C LEU A 51 3.73 -2.87 13.56
N PRO A 52 2.46 -3.26 13.32
CA PRO A 52 1.28 -2.61 13.87
C PRO A 52 1.38 -2.30 15.37
N SER A 53 0.93 -1.12 15.82
CA SER A 53 1.05 -0.71 17.23
C SER A 53 -0.06 -1.23 18.16
N HIS A 54 -1.13 -1.81 17.61
CA HIS A 54 -2.31 -2.24 18.39
C HIS A 54 -2.10 -3.57 19.12
N TRP A 55 -2.78 -3.67 20.26
CA TRP A 55 -2.51 -4.57 21.38
C TRP A 55 -2.52 -6.05 21.01
N GLY A 56 -1.32 -6.61 20.99
CA GLY A 56 -1.08 -8.05 20.98
C GLY A 56 -1.17 -8.70 19.59
N PRO A 57 -0.62 -9.93 19.47
CA PRO A 57 -0.90 -10.77 18.33
C PRO A 57 -2.41 -10.91 18.07
N TRP A 58 -2.84 -11.23 16.85
CA TRP A 58 -4.27 -11.45 16.56
C TRP A 58 -4.77 -12.75 17.23
N GLU A 59 -5.02 -12.68 18.53
CA GLU A 59 -5.33 -13.80 19.42
C GLU A 59 -6.64 -14.50 19.03
N ASN A 60 -7.58 -13.75 18.46
CA ASN A 60 -8.88 -14.25 18.04
C ASN A 60 -8.91 -14.71 16.56
N SER A 61 -7.75 -14.95 15.94
CA SER A 61 -7.66 -15.50 14.57
C SER A 61 -7.89 -17.02 14.51
N GLY A 62 -7.83 -17.70 15.65
CA GLY A 62 -7.84 -19.16 15.71
C GLY A 62 -6.56 -19.81 15.16
N MET A 63 -5.49 -19.02 14.98
CA MET A 63 -4.17 -19.46 14.52
C MET A 63 -3.09 -18.95 15.47
N SER A 64 -2.05 -19.75 15.65
CA SER A 64 -0.84 -19.30 16.35
C SER A 64 -0.09 -18.24 15.54
N GLN A 65 0.77 -17.46 16.20
CA GLN A 65 1.67 -16.52 15.53
C GLN A 65 2.67 -17.20 14.59
N ALA A 66 2.98 -18.48 14.82
CA ALA A 66 3.80 -19.28 13.92
C ALA A 66 3.05 -19.61 12.61
N GLU A 67 1.73 -19.76 12.67
CA GLU A 67 0.89 -20.06 11.49
C GLU A 67 0.53 -18.81 10.69
N PHE A 68 0.30 -17.70 11.39
CA PHE A 68 -0.03 -16.39 10.82
C PHE A 68 0.97 -15.32 11.27
N THR A 69 1.97 -15.09 10.42
CA THR A 69 2.98 -14.05 10.65
C THR A 69 2.36 -12.67 10.44
N VAL A 70 2.41 -11.84 11.48
CA VAL A 70 2.06 -10.41 11.37
C VAL A 70 3.07 -9.71 10.47
N MET A 71 2.56 -8.90 9.55
CA MET A 71 3.35 -8.12 8.60
C MET A 71 3.29 -6.64 8.94
N ARG A 72 4.36 -5.93 8.56
CA ARG A 72 4.31 -4.47 8.44
C ARG A 72 3.27 -4.09 7.39
N SER A 73 2.68 -2.91 7.50
CA SER A 73 1.61 -2.46 6.59
C SER A 73 2.08 -2.43 5.13
N LEU A 74 3.34 -2.01 4.91
CA LEU A 74 3.96 -2.00 3.59
C LEU A 74 4.12 -3.41 3.01
N ASP A 75 4.51 -4.38 3.82
CA ASP A 75 4.67 -5.78 3.37
C ASP A 75 3.32 -6.42 3.06
N LEU A 76 2.30 -6.13 3.88
CA LEU A 76 0.93 -6.59 3.64
C LEU A 76 0.38 -6.01 2.32
N TYR A 77 0.62 -4.72 2.08
CA TYR A 77 0.27 -4.08 0.81
C TYR A 77 0.90 -4.81 -0.38
N TYR A 78 2.18 -5.15 -0.27
CA TYR A 78 2.85 -5.91 -1.32
C TYR A 78 2.27 -7.32 -1.51
N GLN A 79 1.73 -7.98 -0.48
CA GLN A 79 1.03 -9.25 -0.67
C GLN A 79 -0.18 -9.10 -1.60
N TYR A 80 -0.93 -8.00 -1.49
CA TYR A 80 -2.04 -7.71 -2.41
C TYR A 80 -1.54 -7.44 -3.83
N LEU A 81 -0.52 -6.60 -4.00
CA LEU A 81 0.05 -6.32 -5.32
C LEU A 81 0.61 -7.59 -6.00
N ASN A 82 1.34 -8.40 -5.25
CA ASN A 82 1.92 -9.67 -5.72
C ASN A 82 0.86 -10.74 -5.99
N SER A 83 -0.34 -10.59 -5.41
CA SER A 83 -1.50 -11.42 -5.75
C SER A 83 -2.32 -10.82 -6.89
N GLY A 84 -1.85 -9.76 -7.55
CA GLY A 84 -2.46 -9.17 -8.75
C GLY A 84 -3.58 -8.16 -8.47
N PHE A 85 -3.80 -7.77 -7.22
CA PHE A 85 -4.68 -6.65 -6.90
C PHE A 85 -3.98 -5.34 -7.24
N ARG A 86 -4.74 -4.37 -7.77
CA ARG A 86 -4.24 -3.03 -8.08
C ARG A 86 -5.00 -2.05 -7.23
N VAL A 87 -4.50 -1.83 -6.02
CA VAL A 87 -5.14 -0.97 -5.05
C VAL A 87 -4.22 0.24 -4.85
N PRO A 88 -4.68 1.44 -5.22
CA PRO A 88 -3.98 2.67 -4.91
C PRO A 88 -3.70 2.85 -3.42
N ILE A 89 -2.65 3.60 -3.12
CA ILE A 89 -2.29 4.03 -1.77
C ILE A 89 -2.71 5.49 -1.54
N THR A 90 -3.15 5.76 -0.32
CA THR A 90 -3.56 7.05 0.23
C THR A 90 -2.84 7.28 1.55
N ALA A 91 -2.97 8.49 2.09
CA ALA A 91 -2.40 8.84 3.38
C ALA A 91 -3.24 9.94 4.04
N GLY A 92 -3.27 9.91 5.37
CA GLY A 92 -3.98 10.87 6.20
C GLY A 92 -3.29 11.05 7.54
N THR A 93 -3.41 12.23 8.13
CA THR A 93 -2.72 12.52 9.40
C THR A 93 -3.36 11.82 10.60
N ASP A 94 -4.66 11.54 10.51
CA ASP A 94 -5.46 11.03 11.62
C ASP A 94 -5.22 11.81 12.92
N LYS A 95 -5.42 13.14 12.82
CA LYS A 95 -5.11 14.08 13.91
C LYS A 95 -6.24 14.06 14.94
N MET A 96 -5.96 13.46 16.10
CA MET A 96 -6.87 13.46 17.26
C MET A 96 -6.43 14.38 18.40
N GLY A 97 -5.30 15.07 18.25
CA GLY A 97 -4.73 15.93 19.30
C GLY A 97 -3.61 16.83 18.79
N GLU A 98 -2.84 17.43 19.70
CA GLU A 98 -1.74 18.35 19.39
C GLU A 98 -0.43 17.64 19.01
N ASN A 99 -0.42 16.31 19.06
CA ASN A 99 0.77 15.48 18.81
C ASN A 99 1.23 15.41 17.35
N ILE A 100 0.48 15.99 16.41
CA ILE A 100 0.83 16.03 14.98
C ILE A 100 0.10 17.19 14.27
N PRO A 101 0.77 17.97 13.39
CA PRO A 101 0.10 18.96 12.54
C PRO A 101 -0.82 18.34 11.48
N VAL A 102 -1.91 19.04 11.13
CA VAL A 102 -2.75 18.63 9.98
C VAL A 102 -1.92 18.65 8.71
N GLY A 103 -2.07 17.60 7.88
CA GLY A 103 -1.33 17.48 6.64
C GLY A 103 0.12 17.02 6.85
N SER A 104 0.48 16.41 7.98
CA SER A 104 1.77 15.72 8.12
C SER A 104 1.91 14.51 7.20
N ASN A 105 0.82 13.81 6.89
CA ASN A 105 0.79 12.71 5.92
C ASN A 105 -0.15 13.12 4.79
N ARG A 106 0.26 12.88 3.54
CA ARG A 106 -0.44 13.40 2.36
C ARG A 106 -0.42 12.40 1.23
N LEU A 107 -1.49 12.40 0.45
CA LEU A 107 -1.50 11.90 -0.92
C LEU A 107 -1.39 13.10 -1.87
N TYR A 108 -0.45 13.01 -2.81
CA TYR A 108 -0.51 13.80 -4.05
C TYR A 108 -1.02 12.89 -5.16
N ALA A 109 -2.13 13.27 -5.79
CA ALA A 109 -2.69 12.57 -6.95
C ALA A 109 -2.79 13.55 -8.11
N ARG A 110 -2.37 13.12 -9.29
CA ARG A 110 -2.56 13.89 -10.52
C ARG A 110 -4.01 13.75 -10.95
N SER A 111 -4.73 14.85 -11.07
CA SER A 111 -6.11 14.82 -11.56
C SER A 111 -6.20 14.22 -12.95
N VAL A 112 -7.25 13.45 -13.19
CA VAL A 112 -7.61 12.93 -14.50
C VAL A 112 -8.73 13.80 -15.05
N GLY A 113 -8.47 14.49 -16.17
CA GLY A 113 -9.36 15.52 -16.68
C GLY A 113 -9.14 16.87 -15.99
N GLU A 114 -10.21 17.55 -15.62
CA GLU A 114 -10.15 18.85 -14.95
C GLU A 114 -9.58 18.75 -13.53
N PRO A 115 -8.84 19.77 -13.04
CA PRO A 115 -8.28 19.78 -11.69
C PRO A 115 -9.33 20.16 -10.62
N ASP A 116 -10.48 19.49 -10.64
CA ASP A 116 -11.56 19.63 -9.67
C ASP A 116 -11.66 18.40 -8.75
N TYR A 117 -12.69 18.36 -7.90
CA TYR A 117 -12.91 17.24 -6.98
C TYR A 117 -13.07 15.90 -7.70
N GLU A 118 -13.85 15.86 -8.78
CA GLU A 118 -14.11 14.63 -9.54
C GLU A 118 -12.85 14.15 -10.26
N GLY A 119 -12.10 15.06 -10.89
CA GLY A 119 -10.83 14.75 -11.52
C GLY A 119 -9.77 14.30 -10.51
N TRP A 120 -9.77 14.86 -9.30
CA TRP A 120 -8.90 14.41 -8.21
C TRP A 120 -9.28 13.00 -7.72
N LEU A 121 -10.58 12.72 -7.52
CA LEU A 121 -11.05 11.37 -7.15
C LEU A 121 -10.74 10.34 -8.25
N ALA A 122 -10.89 10.72 -9.52
CA ALA A 122 -10.51 9.90 -10.65
C ALA A 122 -9.00 9.61 -10.67
N GLY A 123 -8.17 10.62 -10.39
CA GLY A 123 -6.72 10.47 -10.23
C GLY A 123 -6.32 9.54 -9.09
N LEU A 124 -6.97 9.68 -7.93
CA LEU A 124 -6.79 8.78 -6.78
C LEU A 124 -7.12 7.34 -7.17
N LYS A 125 -8.30 7.09 -7.74
CA LYS A 125 -8.75 5.75 -8.17
C LYS A 125 -7.84 5.14 -9.24
N ALA A 126 -7.28 5.98 -10.12
CA ALA A 126 -6.32 5.56 -11.15
C ALA A 126 -4.92 5.30 -10.59
N GLY A 127 -4.64 5.67 -9.33
CA GLY A 127 -3.32 5.47 -8.72
C GLY A 127 -2.23 6.36 -9.33
N THR A 128 -2.56 7.56 -9.79
CA THR A 128 -1.61 8.47 -10.49
C THR A 128 -0.62 9.18 -9.56
N GLY A 129 -0.59 8.79 -8.29
CA GLY A 129 -0.02 9.59 -7.20
C GLY A 129 1.08 8.91 -6.39
N PHE A 130 1.46 9.57 -5.30
CA PHE A 130 2.35 9.05 -4.27
C PHE A 130 1.93 9.56 -2.90
N VAL A 131 2.27 8.80 -1.86
CA VAL A 131 2.06 9.19 -0.47
C VAL A 131 3.37 9.67 0.14
N THR A 132 3.29 10.63 1.06
CA THR A 132 4.48 11.20 1.71
C THR A 132 4.17 11.82 3.06
N ASN A 133 5.16 11.83 3.94
CA ASN A 133 5.18 12.66 5.14
C ASN A 133 6.31 13.71 5.15
N GLY A 134 6.96 13.94 4.00
CA GLY A 134 8.03 14.91 3.83
C GLY A 134 8.58 14.93 2.40
N PRO A 135 9.23 13.84 1.94
CA PRO A 135 9.88 13.80 0.63
C PRO A 135 8.91 13.89 -0.55
N MET A 136 9.24 14.70 -1.54
CA MET A 136 8.58 14.72 -2.85
C MET A 136 9.24 13.68 -3.74
N LEU A 137 8.43 12.76 -4.28
CA LEU A 137 8.88 11.67 -5.14
C LEU A 137 8.44 11.88 -6.58
N THR A 138 9.35 11.55 -7.50
CA THR A 138 9.02 11.27 -8.91
C THR A 138 9.53 9.88 -9.26
N PHE A 139 8.79 9.17 -10.10
CA PHE A 139 9.15 7.85 -10.57
C PHE A 139 8.60 7.63 -11.96
N GLU A 140 9.46 7.16 -12.85
CA GLU A 140 9.10 6.77 -14.22
C GLU A 140 9.82 5.49 -14.63
N VAL A 141 9.19 4.72 -15.51
CA VAL A 141 9.78 3.54 -16.15
C VAL A 141 9.48 3.62 -17.64
N GLU A 142 10.51 3.79 -18.48
CA GLU A 142 10.34 4.02 -19.94
C GLU A 142 9.34 5.15 -20.27
N GLY A 143 9.30 6.20 -19.45
CA GLY A 143 8.37 7.33 -19.61
C GLY A 143 6.94 7.08 -19.07
N HIS A 144 6.63 5.86 -18.63
CA HIS A 144 5.38 5.55 -17.93
C HIS A 144 5.46 5.98 -16.46
N THR A 145 4.31 6.31 -15.89
CA THR A 145 4.15 6.83 -14.52
C THR A 145 3.13 6.01 -13.72
N SER A 146 3.04 6.32 -12.42
CA SER A 146 2.17 5.61 -11.46
C SER A 146 0.76 5.37 -11.99
N GLY A 147 0.23 4.17 -11.76
CA GLY A 147 -1.11 3.77 -12.19
C GLY A 147 -1.18 3.21 -13.61
N GLU A 148 -0.18 3.47 -14.46
CA GLU A 148 -0.16 2.95 -15.83
C GLU A 148 0.08 1.43 -15.88
N VAL A 149 -0.41 0.83 -16.96
CA VAL A 149 -0.31 -0.60 -17.24
C VAL A 149 0.31 -0.82 -18.62
N VAL A 150 1.53 -1.32 -18.63
CA VAL A 150 2.31 -1.61 -19.83
C VAL A 150 2.22 -3.10 -20.14
N GLN A 151 1.98 -3.45 -21.40
CA GLN A 151 1.96 -4.83 -21.87
C GLN A 151 3.30 -5.18 -22.52
N PHE A 152 3.79 -6.39 -22.29
CA PHE A 152 4.96 -6.91 -23.00
C PHE A 152 4.85 -8.41 -23.25
N THR A 153 5.64 -8.91 -24.19
CA THR A 153 5.75 -10.34 -24.52
C THR A 153 7.18 -10.81 -24.35
N GLY A 154 7.38 -12.07 -23.96
CA GLY A 154 8.73 -12.62 -23.78
C GLY A 154 9.43 -12.04 -22.54
N ARG A 155 10.64 -11.52 -22.72
CA ARG A 155 11.41 -10.78 -21.70
C ARG A 155 11.46 -9.31 -22.09
N SER A 156 11.45 -8.43 -21.11
CA SER A 156 11.66 -6.99 -21.31
C SER A 156 12.81 -6.51 -20.44
N LYS A 157 13.50 -5.46 -20.87
CA LYS A 157 14.48 -4.76 -20.05
C LYS A 157 14.08 -3.30 -20.03
N VAL A 158 13.80 -2.78 -18.83
CA VAL A 158 13.24 -1.43 -18.66
C VAL A 158 14.17 -0.55 -17.86
N ARG A 159 14.30 0.70 -18.25
CA ARG A 159 14.98 1.75 -17.50
C ARG A 159 13.99 2.43 -16.57
N ALA A 160 14.31 2.45 -15.29
CA ALA A 160 13.55 3.19 -14.28
C ALA A 160 14.38 4.32 -13.69
N ARG A 161 13.72 5.45 -13.42
CA ARG A 161 14.33 6.63 -12.80
C ARG A 161 13.45 7.12 -11.65
N ALA A 162 14.07 7.34 -10.50
CA ALA A 162 13.44 7.89 -9.32
C ALA A 162 14.20 9.14 -8.85
N THR A 163 13.46 10.15 -8.38
CA THR A 163 14.04 11.31 -7.69
C THR A 163 13.29 11.57 -6.39
N ALA A 164 14.03 11.82 -5.32
CA ALA A 164 13.51 12.26 -4.02
C ALA A 164 14.09 13.62 -3.66
N ARG A 165 13.23 14.56 -3.25
CA ARG A 165 13.62 15.89 -2.74
C ARG A 165 12.90 16.17 -1.44
N SER A 166 13.62 16.58 -0.40
CA SER A 166 13.04 16.79 0.94
C SER A 166 13.75 17.92 1.68
N ILE A 167 13.00 18.68 2.47
CA ILE A 167 13.58 19.60 3.49
C ILE A 167 14.04 18.85 4.74
N LEU A 168 13.54 17.62 4.93
CA LEU A 168 13.91 16.73 6.03
C LEU A 168 14.98 15.74 5.54
N PRO A 169 16.00 15.41 6.36
CA PRO A 169 16.91 14.32 6.03
C PRO A 169 16.14 13.00 5.89
N PHE A 170 16.62 12.11 5.04
CA PHE A 170 16.06 10.77 4.87
C PHE A 170 17.17 9.73 4.62
N GLY A 171 16.83 8.44 4.75
CA GLY A 171 17.82 7.35 4.69
C GLY A 171 18.27 7.01 3.27
N SER A 172 17.33 6.55 2.46
CA SER A 172 17.56 6.01 1.12
C SER A 172 16.44 6.37 0.15
N LEU A 173 16.78 6.37 -1.14
CA LEU A 173 15.86 6.24 -2.25
C LEU A 173 15.98 4.83 -2.84
N GLU A 174 14.86 4.15 -2.98
CA GLU A 174 14.78 2.76 -3.39
C GLU A 174 13.85 2.58 -4.59
N ILE A 175 14.22 1.70 -5.51
CA ILE A 175 13.33 1.17 -6.56
C ILE A 175 12.98 -0.27 -6.18
N VAL A 176 11.68 -0.54 -6.11
CA VAL A 176 11.11 -1.81 -5.69
C VAL A 176 10.49 -2.52 -6.89
N VAL A 177 10.75 -3.82 -7.04
CA VAL A 177 10.15 -4.68 -8.06
C VAL A 177 9.51 -5.88 -7.37
N ASN A 178 8.19 -6.05 -7.49
CA ASN A 178 7.46 -7.17 -6.86
C ASN A 178 7.72 -7.35 -5.35
N GLY A 179 8.01 -6.25 -4.65
CA GLY A 179 8.27 -6.21 -3.21
C GLY A 179 9.76 -6.32 -2.85
N GLU A 180 10.63 -6.61 -3.81
CA GLU A 180 12.08 -6.68 -3.61
C GLU A 180 12.73 -5.33 -3.90
N MET A 181 13.66 -4.92 -3.03
CA MET A 181 14.46 -3.71 -3.20
C MET A 181 15.54 -3.96 -4.27
N ALA A 182 15.19 -3.69 -5.52
CA ALA A 182 16.04 -4.00 -6.67
C ALA A 182 17.16 -2.97 -6.90
N ALA A 183 16.99 -1.74 -6.42
CA ALA A 183 18.05 -0.73 -6.39
C ALA A 183 17.89 0.19 -5.18
N ILE A 184 19.01 0.70 -4.67
CA ILE A 184 19.06 1.61 -3.52
C ILE A 184 20.18 2.62 -3.68
N LYS A 185 19.93 3.86 -3.24
CA LYS A 185 20.94 4.89 -3.05
C LYS A 185 20.73 5.55 -1.68
N HIS A 186 21.81 5.69 -0.92
CA HIS A 186 21.79 6.34 0.39
C HIS A 186 22.18 7.82 0.28
N ILE A 187 21.68 8.64 1.21
CA ILE A 187 22.16 10.02 1.34
C ILE A 187 23.63 10.00 1.81
N PRO A 188 24.56 10.67 1.10
CA PRO A 188 25.98 10.67 1.45
C PRO A 188 26.30 11.28 2.83
N ASN A 189 25.53 12.29 3.25
CA ASN A 189 25.64 12.92 4.57
C ASN A 189 24.26 13.39 5.06
N GLN A 190 23.69 12.71 6.05
CA GLN A 190 22.37 13.02 6.60
C GLN A 190 22.32 14.30 7.43
N THR A 191 23.47 14.90 7.78
CA THR A 191 23.51 16.05 8.69
C THR A 191 23.43 17.41 8.01
N ARG A 192 23.62 17.48 6.68
CA ARG A 192 23.59 18.73 5.93
C ARG A 192 22.93 18.55 4.57
N PRO A 193 21.94 19.39 4.21
CA PRO A 193 21.40 19.41 2.86
C PRO A 193 22.40 20.02 1.86
N ALA A 194 22.03 19.98 0.58
CA ALA A 194 22.71 20.76 -0.46
C ALA A 194 22.57 22.28 -0.21
N PRO A 195 23.33 23.15 -0.91
CA PRO A 195 23.28 24.60 -0.72
C PRO A 195 21.90 25.25 -0.89
N ASP A 196 20.98 24.60 -1.62
CA ASP A 196 19.59 25.02 -1.79
C ASP A 196 18.67 24.68 -0.60
N GLY A 197 19.22 24.06 0.45
CA GLY A 197 18.49 23.65 1.64
C GLY A 197 17.75 22.32 1.51
N LEU A 198 17.95 21.57 0.42
CA LEU A 198 17.26 20.30 0.17
C LEU A 198 18.20 19.08 0.26
N TYR A 199 17.64 17.99 0.78
CA TYR A 199 18.17 16.65 0.61
C TYR A 199 17.64 16.09 -0.71
N THR A 200 18.54 15.74 -1.63
CA THR A 200 18.17 15.25 -2.97
C THR A 200 18.90 13.95 -3.29
N LEU A 201 18.16 12.96 -3.79
CA LEU A 201 18.71 11.76 -4.41
C LEU A 201 18.06 11.50 -5.77
N GLU A 202 18.89 11.09 -6.71
CA GLU A 202 18.48 10.54 -8.00
C GLU A 202 19.02 9.11 -8.12
N LEU A 203 18.15 8.19 -8.53
CA LEU A 203 18.47 6.77 -8.72
C LEU A 203 17.94 6.34 -10.09
N GLU A 204 18.82 5.79 -10.92
CA GLU A 204 18.48 5.22 -12.23
C GLU A 204 19.02 3.78 -12.29
N GLY A 205 18.28 2.88 -12.92
CA GLY A 205 18.67 1.49 -13.08
C GLY A 205 17.98 0.82 -14.26
N MET A 206 18.59 -0.28 -14.73
CA MET A 206 18.00 -1.17 -15.73
C MET A 206 17.50 -2.44 -15.03
N PHE A 207 16.27 -2.85 -15.31
CA PHE A 207 15.61 -3.98 -14.67
C PHE A 207 15.12 -4.97 -15.72
N ASP A 208 15.53 -6.24 -15.57
CA ASP A 208 15.08 -7.33 -16.44
C ASP A 208 13.74 -7.88 -15.91
N LEU A 209 12.73 -7.88 -16.77
CA LEU A 209 11.39 -8.39 -16.51
C LEU A 209 11.15 -9.67 -17.30
N ASP A 210 11.05 -10.79 -16.60
CA ASP A 210 10.76 -12.12 -17.16
C ASP A 210 9.35 -12.65 -16.80
N ARG A 211 8.64 -11.91 -15.95
CA ARG A 211 7.28 -12.17 -15.49
C ARG A 211 6.51 -10.85 -15.34
N SER A 212 5.21 -10.95 -15.14
CA SER A 212 4.42 -9.77 -14.80
C SER A 212 4.93 -9.17 -13.50
N SER A 213 5.12 -7.86 -13.51
CA SER A 213 5.72 -7.14 -12.39
C SER A 213 5.00 -5.83 -12.14
N TRP A 214 5.18 -5.32 -10.94
CA TRP A 214 4.96 -3.91 -10.63
C TRP A 214 6.27 -3.31 -10.16
N LEU A 215 6.48 -2.03 -10.48
CA LEU A 215 7.61 -1.25 -10.01
C LEU A 215 7.10 -0.04 -9.24
N ALA A 216 7.80 0.34 -8.18
CA ALA A 216 7.52 1.56 -7.42
C ALA A 216 8.83 2.19 -6.91
N ALA A 217 8.81 3.47 -6.59
CA ALA A 217 9.88 4.10 -5.83
C ALA A 217 9.42 4.40 -4.40
N ARG A 218 10.34 4.31 -3.45
CA ARG A 218 10.10 4.73 -2.08
C ARG A 218 11.30 5.43 -1.46
N VAL A 219 11.02 6.37 -0.56
CA VAL A 219 11.99 6.82 0.43
C VAL A 219 11.82 5.94 1.66
N ALA A 220 12.92 5.39 2.14
CA ALA A 220 12.95 4.62 3.38
C ALA A 220 13.99 5.19 4.35
N GLU A 221 13.72 4.99 5.63
CA GLU A 221 14.69 5.13 6.69
C GLU A 221 14.91 3.77 7.34
N ASP A 222 16.04 3.61 8.03
CA ASP A 222 16.25 2.46 8.90
C ASP A 222 15.10 2.39 9.93
N PRO A 223 14.29 1.31 9.95
CA PRO A 223 13.24 1.10 10.94
C PRO A 223 13.76 1.07 12.38
N ALA A 224 15.05 0.78 12.59
CA ALA A 224 15.70 0.82 13.90
C ALA A 224 16.26 2.20 14.29
N SER A 225 16.19 3.20 13.39
CA SER A 225 16.69 4.55 13.67
C SER A 225 15.97 5.17 14.87
N LYS A 226 16.76 5.61 15.86
CA LYS A 226 16.27 6.24 17.10
C LYS A 226 16.04 7.74 16.95
N GLY A 227 16.59 8.36 15.89
CA GLY A 227 16.52 9.80 15.64
C GLY A 227 15.28 10.22 14.85
N ARG A 228 14.09 9.73 15.24
CA ARG A 228 12.83 10.03 14.53
C ARG A 228 12.48 11.51 14.67
N ILE A 229 12.54 12.23 13.55
CA ILE A 229 12.29 13.68 13.52
C ILE A 229 10.83 14.05 13.26
N LEU A 230 10.02 13.10 12.77
CA LEU A 230 8.61 13.34 12.53
C LEU A 230 7.79 13.13 13.81
N PRO A 231 6.63 13.82 13.92
CA PRO A 231 5.70 13.62 15.02
C PRO A 231 5.29 12.15 15.16
N ARG A 232 4.93 11.73 16.38
CA ARG A 232 4.61 10.33 16.73
C ARG A 232 5.75 9.33 16.52
N GLY A 233 6.98 9.79 16.26
CA GLY A 233 8.12 8.91 16.05
C GLY A 233 8.09 8.20 14.70
N LEU A 234 7.40 8.75 13.70
CA LEU A 234 7.34 8.20 12.35
C LEU A 234 8.69 8.32 11.62
N THR A 235 8.99 7.37 10.74
CA THR A 235 10.05 7.47 9.73
C THR A 235 9.74 8.56 8.72
N VAL A 236 10.78 9.24 8.22
CA VAL A 236 10.65 10.02 6.99
C VAL A 236 10.44 9.05 5.82
N PHE A 237 9.26 9.10 5.22
CA PHE A 237 8.79 8.08 4.29
C PHE A 237 7.98 8.68 3.14
N ALA A 238 8.15 8.07 1.98
CA ALA A 238 7.30 8.32 0.83
C ALA A 238 7.25 7.07 -0.05
N HIS A 239 6.15 6.85 -0.75
CA HIS A 239 5.99 5.70 -1.64
C HIS A 239 5.10 6.07 -2.83
N THR A 240 5.51 5.73 -4.05
CA THR A 240 4.68 5.94 -5.24
C THR A 240 3.61 4.86 -5.36
N ASN A 241 2.47 5.16 -5.98
CA ASN A 241 1.67 4.08 -6.53
C ASN A 241 2.49 3.30 -7.57
N PRO A 242 2.21 2.00 -7.79
CA PRO A 242 3.01 1.19 -8.70
C PRO A 242 2.73 1.51 -10.18
N ILE A 243 3.72 1.18 -11.02
CA ILE A 243 3.58 1.05 -12.47
C ILE A 243 3.56 -0.44 -12.78
N TYR A 244 2.57 -0.90 -13.56
CA TYR A 244 2.35 -2.32 -13.81
C TYR A 244 2.88 -2.72 -15.19
N PHE A 245 3.70 -3.77 -15.24
CA PHE A 245 4.19 -4.38 -16.47
C PHE A 245 3.64 -5.81 -16.56
N LEU A 246 2.71 -6.07 -17.48
CA LEU A 246 2.07 -7.37 -17.62
C LEU A 246 2.65 -8.15 -18.78
N ARG A 247 3.16 -9.34 -18.47
CA ARG A 247 3.59 -10.30 -19.47
C ARG A 247 2.37 -11.00 -20.06
N SER A 248 2.11 -10.78 -21.34
CA SER A 248 0.99 -11.36 -22.08
C SER A 248 -0.38 -11.11 -21.42
N GLY A 249 -0.59 -9.93 -20.82
CA GLY A 249 -1.87 -9.59 -20.16
C GLY A 249 -2.08 -10.20 -18.77
N THR A 250 -1.24 -11.13 -18.33
CA THR A 250 -1.41 -11.81 -17.05
C THR A 250 -1.06 -10.88 -15.89
N LYS A 251 -1.86 -10.89 -14.83
CA LYS A 251 -1.57 -10.15 -13.58
C LYS A 251 -0.38 -10.77 -12.84
N VAL A 252 0.22 -10.02 -11.92
CA VAL A 252 1.23 -10.57 -11.01
C VAL A 252 0.60 -11.68 -10.16
N ARG A 253 1.30 -12.81 -10.00
CA ARG A 253 0.86 -13.99 -9.26
C ARG A 253 2.06 -14.62 -8.54
N GLU A 254 2.30 -14.17 -7.31
CA GLU A 254 3.27 -14.82 -6.42
C GLU A 254 2.51 -15.77 -5.48
N LEU A 255 2.80 -17.07 -5.58
CA LEU A 255 2.08 -18.11 -4.86
C LEU A 255 2.19 -17.96 -3.33
N SER A 256 3.34 -17.48 -2.83
CA SER A 256 3.54 -17.19 -1.41
C SER A 256 2.57 -16.13 -0.89
N SER A 257 2.38 -15.05 -1.66
CA SER A 257 1.45 -13.97 -1.33
C SER A 257 -0.01 -14.42 -1.38
N ILE A 258 -0.38 -15.21 -2.39
CA ILE A 258 -1.74 -15.76 -2.49
C ILE A 258 -2.05 -16.64 -1.28
N ARG A 259 -1.13 -17.55 -0.92
CA ARG A 259 -1.27 -18.41 0.26
C ARG A 259 -1.32 -17.63 1.56
N TYR A 260 -0.56 -16.54 1.66
CA TYR A 260 -0.64 -15.65 2.82
C TYR A 260 -2.03 -15.03 2.95
N LEU A 261 -2.59 -14.48 1.86
CA LEU A 261 -3.93 -13.87 1.88
C LEU A 261 -5.05 -14.89 2.12
N GLN A 262 -4.90 -16.13 1.65
CA GLN A 262 -5.81 -17.22 2.01
C GLN A 262 -5.77 -17.54 3.51
N LYS A 263 -4.58 -17.59 4.11
CA LYS A 263 -4.43 -17.76 5.57
C LYS A 263 -5.05 -16.57 6.31
N TYR A 264 -4.82 -15.36 5.85
CA TYR A 264 -5.44 -14.16 6.41
C TYR A 264 -6.98 -14.31 6.39
N LEU A 265 -7.56 -14.63 5.23
CA LEU A 265 -9.00 -14.83 5.10
C LEU A 265 -9.53 -15.95 6.02
N LYS A 266 -8.77 -17.02 6.23
CA LYS A 266 -9.14 -18.08 7.20
C LYS A 266 -9.24 -17.52 8.61
N GLY A 267 -8.26 -16.72 9.04
CA GLY A 267 -8.28 -16.03 10.33
C GLY A 267 -9.46 -15.08 10.46
N THR A 268 -9.75 -14.34 9.39
CA THR A 268 -10.90 -13.42 9.34
C THR A 268 -12.20 -14.18 9.51
N THR A 269 -12.34 -15.29 8.78
CA THR A 269 -13.54 -16.14 8.84
C THR A 269 -13.71 -16.75 10.23
N HIS A 270 -12.62 -17.17 10.89
CA HIS A 270 -12.68 -17.62 12.27
C HIS A 270 -13.19 -16.51 13.20
N TRP A 271 -12.59 -15.31 13.13
CA TRP A 271 -13.02 -14.17 13.92
C TRP A 271 -14.48 -13.77 13.68
N LEU A 272 -14.95 -13.77 12.42
CA LEU A 272 -16.37 -13.52 12.08
C LEU A 272 -17.31 -14.53 12.75
N ASN A 273 -16.85 -15.76 12.99
CA ASN A 273 -17.65 -16.79 13.65
C ASN A 273 -17.64 -16.69 15.17
N THR A 274 -16.50 -16.35 15.76
CA THR A 274 -16.26 -16.52 17.21
C THR A 274 -16.15 -15.21 18.00
N GLY A 275 -15.63 -14.14 17.40
CA GLY A 275 -15.30 -12.89 18.10
C GLY A 275 -16.04 -11.64 17.62
N ALA A 276 -16.47 -11.62 16.36
CA ALA A 276 -17.16 -10.46 15.79
C ALA A 276 -18.56 -10.26 16.40
N ARG A 277 -18.92 -8.99 16.61
CA ARG A 277 -20.24 -8.57 17.09
C ARG A 277 -21.05 -8.02 15.91
N PHE A 278 -22.26 -8.51 15.75
CA PHE A 278 -23.20 -8.06 14.72
C PHE A 278 -24.46 -7.55 15.38
N ALA A 279 -25.10 -6.54 14.79
CA ALA A 279 -26.38 -6.05 15.30
C ALA A 279 -27.51 -7.05 14.99
N THR A 280 -27.38 -7.78 13.87
CA THR A 280 -28.37 -8.80 13.45
C THR A 280 -27.70 -10.07 12.92
N THR A 281 -28.46 -11.18 12.95
CA THR A 281 -28.04 -12.44 12.30
C THR A 281 -27.82 -12.27 10.80
N ALA A 282 -28.66 -11.48 10.13
CA ALA A 282 -28.55 -11.23 8.70
C ALA A 282 -27.23 -10.56 8.30
N GLU A 283 -26.72 -9.64 9.13
CA GLU A 283 -25.40 -9.01 8.94
C GLU A 283 -24.26 -10.03 9.08
N LYS A 284 -24.33 -10.92 10.08
CA LYS A 284 -23.36 -12.01 10.25
C LYS A 284 -23.32 -12.92 9.03
N GLU A 285 -24.50 -13.34 8.57
CA GLU A 285 -24.61 -14.21 7.39
C GLU A 285 -24.09 -13.53 6.12
N GLU A 286 -24.32 -12.23 5.94
CA GLU A 286 -23.77 -11.48 4.80
C GLU A 286 -22.24 -11.40 4.85
N ALA A 287 -21.66 -11.12 6.02
CA ALA A 287 -20.21 -11.10 6.18
C ALA A 287 -19.58 -12.48 5.87
N LEU A 288 -20.21 -13.57 6.32
CA LEU A 288 -19.77 -14.93 6.01
C LEU A 288 -19.93 -15.30 4.53
N ARG A 289 -21.01 -14.84 3.87
CA ARG A 289 -21.18 -14.98 2.41
C ARG A 289 -20.06 -14.28 1.64
N GLN A 290 -19.68 -13.08 2.07
CA GLN A 290 -18.59 -12.32 1.46
C GLN A 290 -17.22 -12.99 1.68
N ALA A 291 -16.98 -13.52 2.87
CA ALA A 291 -15.79 -14.32 3.14
C ALA A 291 -15.68 -15.54 2.21
N GLU A 292 -16.79 -16.24 1.98
CA GLU A 292 -16.84 -17.38 1.04
C GLU A 292 -16.61 -16.94 -0.42
N GLN A 293 -17.15 -15.80 -0.85
CA GLN A 293 -16.87 -15.24 -2.18
C GLN A 293 -15.39 -14.91 -2.35
N ALA A 294 -14.77 -14.25 -1.36
CA ALA A 294 -13.36 -13.95 -1.36
C ALA A 294 -12.52 -15.25 -1.40
N ARG A 295 -12.92 -16.29 -0.66
CA ARG A 295 -12.24 -17.59 -0.64
C ARG A 295 -12.18 -18.23 -2.02
N ARG A 296 -13.31 -18.21 -2.76
CA ARG A 296 -13.38 -18.73 -4.13
C ARG A 296 -12.50 -17.93 -5.08
N LEU A 297 -12.45 -16.61 -4.92
CA LEU A 297 -11.58 -15.74 -5.70
C LEU A 297 -10.12 -16.10 -5.48
N TYR A 298 -9.64 -16.16 -4.23
CA TYR A 298 -8.25 -16.52 -3.93
C TYR A 298 -7.88 -17.93 -4.41
N ALA A 299 -8.79 -18.90 -4.30
CA ALA A 299 -8.58 -20.25 -4.82
C ALA A 299 -8.44 -20.27 -6.36
N GLY A 300 -9.07 -19.32 -7.05
CA GLY A 300 -8.92 -19.11 -8.48
C GLY A 300 -7.59 -18.46 -8.88
N LEU A 301 -6.86 -17.84 -7.95
CA LEU A 301 -5.58 -17.18 -8.24
C LEU A 301 -4.39 -18.14 -8.28
N GLU A 302 -4.51 -19.33 -7.67
CA GLU A 302 -3.43 -20.34 -7.68
C GLU A 302 -3.33 -21.13 -8.98
N LYS A 303 -4.35 -21.04 -9.83
CA LYS A 303 -4.44 -21.72 -11.13
C LYS A 303 -3.77 -20.90 -12.22
#